data_AF-A0A5C7ZW00-F1
#
_entry.id   AF-A0A5C7ZW00-F1
#
_cell.length_a   1.000
_cell.length_b   1.000
_cell.length_c   1.000
_cell.angle_alpha   90.00
_cell.angle_beta   90.00
_cell.angle_gamma   90.00
#
_symmetry.space_group_name_H-M   'P 1'
#
loop_
_entity.id
_entity.type
_entity.pdbx_description
1 polymer ?
#
loop_
_entity_poly.entity_id
_entity_poly.type
_entity_poly.pdbx_seq_one_letter_code
_entity_poly.pdbx_strand_id
1 'polypeptide(L)'
;MRNFLMISAAALGLSACASQTPAPTVSAPAAPAASAIPAAPAPQCWNGDAGSFMAVGTQAEISGVKVTCEKTADGKNAQWMGKKH
;
A
#
# COMPACT_ATOMS: atom_id res chain seq x y z
N MET A 1 -31.18 -9.32 -7.42
CA MET A 1 -31.66 -9.12 -6.05
C MET A 1 -30.84 -9.98 -5.12
N ARG A 2 -30.37 -9.37 -4.02
CA ARG A 2 -30.24 -10.00 -2.70
C ARG A 2 -29.20 -11.12 -2.55
N ASN A 3 -27.97 -10.73 -2.19
CA ASN A 3 -27.46 -11.21 -0.90
C ASN A 3 -26.44 -10.25 -0.31
N PHE A 4 -26.91 -9.51 0.69
CA PHE A 4 -26.14 -8.70 1.62
C PHE A 4 -25.62 -9.62 2.74
N LEU A 5 -24.56 -9.17 3.42
CA LEU A 5 -23.95 -9.70 4.65
C LEU A 5 -22.81 -10.68 4.42
N MET A 6 -21.59 -10.29 4.82
CA MET A 6 -21.09 -10.68 6.13
C MET A 6 -20.02 -9.68 6.61
N ILE A 7 -20.39 -8.96 7.66
CA ILE A 7 -19.51 -8.21 8.54
C ILE A 7 -18.84 -9.24 9.45
N SER A 8 -17.52 -9.20 9.56
CA SER A 8 -16.81 -9.87 10.65
C SER A 8 -15.65 -9.00 11.09
N ALA A 9 -15.99 -8.06 11.98
CA ALA A 9 -15.05 -7.39 12.85
C ALA A 9 -14.59 -8.40 13.90
N ALA A 10 -13.38 -8.93 13.74
CA ALA A 10 -12.68 -9.62 14.82
C ALA A 10 -11.68 -8.64 15.44
N ALA A 11 -12.20 -7.83 16.37
CA ALA A 11 -11.37 -7.19 17.38
C ALA A 11 -10.97 -8.26 18.41
N LEU A 12 -9.76 -8.78 18.27
CA LEU A 12 -9.05 -9.57 19.29
C LEU A 12 -7.67 -8.91 19.34
N GLY A 13 -7.17 -8.30 20.40
CA GLY A 13 -7.51 -8.31 21.81
C GLY A 13 -6.19 -7.83 22.43
N LEU A 14 -6.22 -6.72 23.16
CA LEU A 14 -5.06 -6.16 23.83
C LEU A 14 -4.52 -7.16 24.86
N SER A 15 -3.41 -7.82 24.57
CA SER A 15 -2.60 -8.47 25.59
C SER A 15 -1.59 -7.47 26.16
N ALA A 16 -2.09 -6.60 27.04
CA ALA A 16 -1.25 -5.96 28.04
C ALA A 16 -0.87 -7.02 29.08
N CYS A 17 0.42 -7.35 29.19
CA CYS A 17 0.94 -8.06 30.35
C CYS A 17 2.02 -7.18 30.98
N ALA A 18 1.66 -6.61 32.12
CA ALA A 18 2.51 -5.84 32.99
C ALA A 18 3.48 -6.78 33.71
N SER A 19 4.77 -6.44 33.70
CA SER A 19 5.74 -6.90 34.70
C SER A 19 6.60 -5.70 35.08
N GLN A 20 6.37 -5.23 36.29
CA GLN A 20 6.97 -4.06 36.93
C GLN A 20 8.23 -4.50 37.66
N THR A 21 9.40 -4.06 37.18
CA THR A 21 10.68 -4.14 37.88
C THR A 21 11.23 -2.71 38.01
N PRO A 22 11.54 -2.19 39.21
CA PRO A 22 12.22 -0.91 39.35
C PRO A 22 13.76 -1.05 39.36
N ALA A 23 14.42 0.00 38.84
CA ALA A 23 15.85 0.37 38.83
C ALA A 23 16.67 -0.04 37.58
N PRO A 24 17.64 0.76 37.11
CA PRO A 24 18.24 2.00 37.66
C PRO A 24 18.02 3.26 36.78
N THR A 25 18.34 4.45 37.32
CA THR A 25 18.42 5.69 36.53
C THR A 25 19.63 5.66 35.62
N VAL A 26 19.42 5.23 34.38
CA VAL A 26 20.41 5.32 33.30
C VAL A 26 20.21 6.66 32.61
N SER A 27 21.27 7.46 32.52
CA SER A 27 21.32 8.71 31.76
C SER A 27 20.65 8.51 30.40
N ALA A 28 19.65 9.34 30.09
CA ALA A 28 18.85 9.22 28.88
C ALA A 28 19.77 9.11 27.64
N PRO A 29 19.72 7.99 26.90
CA PRO A 29 20.36 7.92 25.60
C PRO A 29 19.77 9.03 24.73
N ALA A 30 20.63 9.74 23.99
CA ALA A 30 20.16 10.66 22.97
C ALA A 30 19.13 9.94 22.09
N ALA A 31 17.94 10.53 21.96
CA ALA A 31 16.85 9.95 21.19
C ALA A 31 17.40 9.56 19.80
N PRO A 32 17.21 8.30 19.35
CA PRO A 32 17.66 7.91 18.02
C PRO A 32 17.02 8.88 17.03
N ALA A 33 17.85 9.52 16.20
CA ALA A 33 17.37 10.38 15.13
C ALA A 33 16.35 9.57 14.32
N ALA A 34 15.13 10.11 14.23
CA ALA A 34 14.03 9.47 13.50
C ALA A 34 14.54 9.09 12.11
N SER A 35 14.75 7.79 11.90
CA SER A 35 15.19 7.27 10.62
C SER A 35 14.11 7.63 9.61
N ALA A 36 14.47 8.39 8.58
CA ALA A 36 13.53 8.75 7.53
C ALA A 36 12.92 7.46 6.98
N ILE A 37 11.59 7.34 7.09
CA ILE A 37 10.87 6.19 6.54
C ILE A 37 11.14 6.19 5.03
N PRO A 38 11.65 5.09 4.45
CA PRO A 38 11.85 5.00 3.02
C PRO A 38 10.55 5.35 2.29
N ALA A 39 10.63 6.27 1.33
CA ALA A 39 9.48 6.63 0.52
C ALA A 39 8.92 5.35 -0.14
N ALA A 40 7.62 5.11 0.04
CA ALA A 40 6.98 3.96 -0.59
C ALA A 40 7.17 4.03 -2.12
N PRO A 41 7.43 2.90 -2.79
CA PRO A 41 7.60 2.88 -4.23
C PRO A 41 6.35 3.44 -4.91
N ALA A 42 6.55 4.24 -5.95
CA ALA A 42 5.46 4.80 -6.74
C ALA A 42 4.63 3.65 -7.35
N PRO A 43 3.30 3.78 -7.43
CA PRO A 43 2.45 2.75 -8.03
C PRO A 43 2.77 2.59 -9.52
N GLN A 44 2.62 1.36 -10.02
CA GLN A 44 3.02 0.95 -11.37
C GLN A 44 1.97 -0.02 -11.93
N CYS A 45 1.90 -0.14 -13.25
CA CYS A 45 1.05 -1.13 -13.92
C CYS A 45 1.90 -2.20 -14.59
N TRP A 46 1.58 -3.49 -14.37
CA TRP A 46 2.26 -4.58 -15.07
C TRP A 46 1.75 -4.72 -16.50
N ASN A 47 2.65 -4.67 -17.48
CA ASN A 47 2.34 -4.97 -18.87
C ASN A 47 2.74 -6.41 -19.20
N GLY A 48 1.75 -7.26 -19.49
CA GLY A 48 1.96 -8.68 -19.82
C GLY A 48 2.67 -8.90 -21.16
N ASP A 49 2.48 -8.02 -22.14
CA ASP A 49 3.10 -8.14 -23.47
C ASP A 49 4.57 -7.73 -23.42
N ALA A 50 4.89 -6.72 -22.61
CA ALA A 50 6.27 -6.24 -22.42
C ALA A 50 7.01 -6.95 -21.28
N GLY A 51 6.33 -7.77 -20.48
CA GLY A 51 6.91 -8.45 -19.32
C GLY A 51 7.55 -7.49 -18.29
N SER A 52 6.98 -6.30 -18.11
CA SER A 52 7.59 -5.25 -17.27
C SER A 52 6.56 -4.33 -16.60
N PHE A 53 6.97 -3.69 -15.50
CA PHE A 53 6.19 -2.65 -14.86
C PHE A 53 6.37 -1.31 -15.58
N MET A 54 5.24 -0.64 -15.84
CA MET A 54 5.17 0.67 -16.47
C MET A 54 4.70 1.73 -15.48
N ALA A 55 5.20 2.95 -15.63
CA ALA A 55 4.85 4.05 -14.76
C ALA A 55 3.40 4.52 -14.97
N VAL A 56 2.83 5.14 -13.94
CA VAL A 56 1.56 5.88 -14.08
C VAL A 56 1.70 6.98 -15.13
N GLY A 57 0.69 7.13 -15.98
CA GLY A 57 0.65 8.04 -17.11
C GLY A 57 1.10 7.41 -18.43
N THR A 58 1.75 6.24 -18.40
CA THR A 58 2.12 5.52 -19.62
C THR A 58 0.88 5.02 -20.35
N GLN A 59 0.83 5.26 -21.66
CA GLN A 59 -0.16 4.65 -22.56
C GLN A 59 0.48 3.43 -23.22
N ALA A 60 -0.29 2.35 -23.32
CA ALA A 60 0.13 1.11 -23.95
C ALA A 60 -1.03 0.51 -24.75
N GLU A 61 -0.68 -0.34 -25.73
CA GLU A 61 -1.63 -1.24 -26.35
C GLU A 61 -1.31 -2.64 -25.86
N ILE A 62 -2.19 -3.20 -25.03
CA ILE A 62 -2.00 -4.53 -24.43
C ILE A 62 -3.02 -5.46 -25.07
N SER A 63 -2.54 -6.50 -25.77
CA SER A 63 -3.37 -7.45 -26.51
C SER A 63 -4.39 -6.77 -27.45
N GLY A 64 -3.98 -5.67 -28.09
CA GLY A 64 -4.83 -4.88 -29.01
C GLY A 64 -5.78 -3.88 -28.33
N VAL A 65 -5.75 -3.76 -26.99
CA VAL A 65 -6.57 -2.80 -26.24
C VAL A 65 -5.71 -1.60 -25.82
N LYS A 66 -6.12 -0.40 -26.26
CA LYS A 66 -5.47 0.86 -25.86
C LYS A 66 -5.86 1.22 -24.43
N VAL A 67 -4.87 1.21 -23.55
CA VAL A 67 -5.01 1.48 -22.12
C VAL A 67 -4.03 2.56 -21.66
N THR A 68 -4.38 3.23 -20.58
CA THR A 68 -3.51 4.16 -19.86
C THR A 68 -3.31 3.63 -18.45
N CYS A 69 -2.06 3.61 -17.97
CA CYS A 69 -1.79 3.29 -16.58
C CYS A 69 -2.19 4.49 -15.74
N GLU A 70 -3.27 4.37 -14.96
CA GLU A 70 -3.77 5.46 -14.12
C GLU A 70 -3.65 5.09 -12.66
N LYS A 71 -3.47 6.11 -11.81
CA LYS A 71 -3.49 5.94 -10.37
C LYS A 71 -4.92 5.64 -9.92
N THR A 72 -5.11 4.68 -9.03
CA THR A 72 -6.42 4.43 -8.42
C THR A 72 -6.82 5.62 -7.52
N ALA A 73 -8.13 5.77 -7.26
CA ALA A 73 -8.65 6.89 -6.48
C ALA A 73 -8.07 6.96 -5.06
N ASP A 74 -7.74 5.81 -4.45
CA ASP A 74 -7.07 5.71 -3.16
C ASP A 74 -5.58 6.11 -3.20
N GLY A 75 -5.00 6.23 -4.39
CA GLY A 75 -3.63 6.68 -4.59
C GLY A 75 -2.55 5.70 -4.14
N LYS A 76 -2.90 4.46 -3.78
CA LYS A 76 -1.94 3.44 -3.34
C LYS A 76 -1.53 2.52 -4.48
N ASN A 77 -2.36 2.37 -5.50
CA ASN A 77 -2.14 1.47 -6.61
C ASN A 77 -2.28 2.18 -7.95
N ALA A 78 -1.94 1.46 -9.02
CA ALA A 78 -2.21 1.86 -10.39
C ALA A 78 -2.87 0.71 -11.14
N GLN A 79 -3.70 1.05 -12.12
CA GLN A 79 -4.43 0.08 -12.94
C GLN A 79 -4.49 0.56 -14.39
N TRP A 80 -4.49 -0.39 -15.32
CA TRP A 80 -4.79 -0.12 -16.72
C TRP A 80 -6.26 0.29 -16.89
N MET A 81 -6.48 1.50 -17.34
CA MET A 81 -7.79 2.04 -17.67
C MET A 81 -7.96 2.08 -19.18
N GLY A 82 -9.09 1.58 -19.68
CA GLY A 82 -9.43 1.72 -21.10
C GLY A 82 -9.51 3.20 -21.48
N LYS A 83 -9.02 3.55 -22.67
CA LYS A 83 -9.14 4.92 -23.18
C LYS A 83 -10.64 5.28 -23.26
N LYS A 84 -11.08 6.29 -22.50
CA LYS A 84 -12.45 6.80 -22.64
C LYS A 84 -12.61 7.34 -24.08
N HIS A 85 -13.68 6.89 -24.74
CA HIS A 85 -14.01 7.24 -26.14
C HIS A 85 -14.20 8.73 -26.32
#